data_AF-T1I2T9-F1
#
_entry.id   AF-T1I2T9-F1
#
_cell.length_a   1.000
_cell.length_b   1.000
_cell.length_c   1.000
_cell.angle_alpha   90.00
_cell.angle_beta   90.00
_cell.angle_gamma   90.00
#
_symmetry.space_group_name_H-M   'P 1'
#
loop_
_entity.id
_entity.type
_entity.pdbx_description
1 polymer ?
#
loop_
_entity_poly.entity_id
_entity_poly.type
_entity_poly.pdbx_seq_one_letter_code
_entity_poly.pdbx_strand_id
1 'polypeptide(L)'
;MSVIQELQIMVRSLLETVQQQCTLLKQNESPNKGISGITFDRYDETAEDFDTYIERLSAFFEVQVVHEEKRVACLISLIGPKLFTLLKNLLYPHDYTTKSFSEIAKTL
;
A
#
# COMPACT_ATOMS: atom_id res chain seq x y z
N MET A 1 27.78 38.54 -27.37
CA MET A 1 27.10 37.97 -26.19
C MET A 1 28.04 38.09 -25.00
N SER A 2 27.53 38.47 -23.83
CA SER A 2 28.33 38.61 -22.61
C SER A 2 28.55 37.25 -21.95
N VAL A 3 29.73 37.04 -21.33
CA VAL A 3 30.05 35.84 -20.52
C VAL A 3 28.99 35.58 -19.44
N ILE A 4 28.36 36.65 -18.94
CA ILE A 4 27.28 36.58 -17.97
C ILE A 4 26.02 35.93 -18.57
N GLN A 5 25.73 36.17 -19.85
CA GLN A 5 24.57 35.57 -20.53
C GLN A 5 24.79 34.08 -20.78
N GLU A 6 26.01 33.69 -21.18
CA GLU A 6 26.41 32.28 -21.33
C GLU A 6 26.24 31.49 -20.02
N LEU A 7 26.69 32.09 -18.90
CA LEU A 7 26.55 31.49 -17.58
C LEU A 7 25.07 31.33 -17.16
N GLN A 8 24.22 32.33 -17.45
CA GLN A 8 22.79 32.26 -17.16
C GLN A 8 22.06 31.18 -17.98
N ILE A 9 22.44 30.99 -19.24
CA ILE A 9 21.87 29.94 -20.10
C ILE A 9 22.25 28.56 -19.57
N MET A 10 23.51 28.37 -19.19
CA MET A 10 24.00 27.12 -18.65
C MET A 10 23.29 26.75 -17.34
N VAL A 11 23.12 27.72 -16.42
CA VAL A 11 22.42 27.49 -15.15
C VAL A 11 20.95 27.10 -15.37
N ARG A 12 20.26 27.72 -16.33
CA ARG A 12 18.88 27.34 -16.69
C ARG A 12 18.80 25.92 -17.24
N SER A 13 19.68 25.58 -18.17
CA SER A 13 19.76 24.23 -18.75
C SER A 13 20.03 23.16 -17.68
N LEU A 14 20.93 23.45 -16.73
CA LEU A 14 21.23 22.54 -15.64
C LEU A 14 20.01 22.34 -14.72
N LEU A 15 19.28 23.41 -14.41
CA LEU A 15 18.07 23.36 -13.58
C LEU A 15 16.97 22.52 -14.23
N GLU A 16 16.74 22.72 -15.53
CA GLU A 16 15.77 21.94 -16.32
C GLU A 16 16.14 20.46 -16.35
N THR A 17 17.43 20.15 -16.50
CA THR A 17 17.94 18.77 -16.50
C THR A 17 17.70 18.10 -15.15
N VAL A 18 17.99 18.78 -14.04
CA VAL A 18 17.76 18.24 -12.68
C VAL A 18 16.27 17.99 -12.44
N GLN A 19 15.39 18.90 -12.87
CA GLN A 19 13.93 18.73 -12.75
C GLN A 19 13.41 17.54 -13.57
N GLN A 20 13.94 17.33 -14.78
CA GLN A 20 13.62 16.16 -15.59
C GLN A 20 14.08 14.86 -14.92
N GLN A 21 15.29 14.82 -14.35
CA GLN A 21 15.78 13.65 -13.62
C GLN A 21 14.90 13.32 -12.41
N CYS A 22 14.49 14.33 -11.62
CA CYS A 22 13.54 14.12 -10.52
C CYS A 22 12.19 13.55 -11.01
N THR A 23 11.75 13.91 -12.21
CA THR A 23 10.50 13.40 -12.80
C THR A 23 10.64 11.95 -13.27
N LEU A 24 11.77 11.61 -13.89
CA LEU A 24 12.07 10.24 -14.33
C LEU A 24 12.23 9.28 -13.16
N LEU A 25 12.83 9.73 -12.05
CA LEU A 25 12.95 8.91 -10.83
C LEU A 25 11.57 8.51 -10.28
N LYS A 26 10.57 9.40 -10.35
CA LYS A 26 9.17 9.09 -9.96
C LYS A 26 8.45 8.14 -10.91
N GLN A 27 8.90 8.02 -12.15
CA GLN A 27 8.32 7.12 -13.16
C GLN A 27 8.93 5.71 -13.12
N ASN A 28 10.16 5.57 -12.61
CA ASN A 28 10.85 4.29 -12.45
C ASN A 28 10.44 3.53 -11.18
N GLU A 29 9.69 4.15 -10.27
CA GLU A 29 8.89 3.44 -9.28
C GLU A 29 7.73 2.75 -10.01
N SER A 30 8.01 1.60 -10.64
CA SER A 30 6.93 0.69 -11.02
C SER A 30 6.10 0.42 -9.77
N PRO A 31 4.78 0.60 -9.80
CA PRO A 31 3.94 0.34 -8.66
C PRO A 31 4.03 -1.15 -8.41
N ASN A 32 4.86 -1.53 -7.46
CA ASN A 32 4.71 -2.77 -6.76
C ASN A 32 4.70 -4.00 -7.66
N LYS A 33 5.85 -4.38 -8.21
CA LYS A 33 5.96 -5.65 -8.95
C LYS A 33 6.02 -6.81 -7.95
N GLY A 34 4.91 -7.04 -7.26
CA GLY A 34 4.69 -8.25 -6.47
C GLY A 34 4.95 -9.49 -7.31
N ILE A 35 5.26 -10.61 -6.65
CA ILE A 35 5.59 -11.85 -7.36
C ILE A 35 4.37 -12.32 -8.15
N SER A 36 4.45 -12.27 -9.48
CA SER A 36 3.40 -12.73 -10.39
C SER A 36 3.08 -14.21 -10.16
N GLY A 37 1.82 -14.53 -9.93
CA GLY A 37 1.32 -15.91 -9.83
C GLY A 37 1.08 -16.43 -8.40
N ILE A 38 1.42 -15.66 -7.37
CA ILE A 38 1.04 -15.99 -5.99
C ILE A 38 -0.39 -15.51 -5.72
N THR A 39 -1.24 -16.42 -5.24
CA THR A 39 -2.60 -16.12 -4.78
C THR A 39 -2.68 -16.26 -3.26
N PHE A 40 -3.70 -15.64 -2.65
CA PHE A 40 -3.89 -15.67 -1.20
C PHE A 40 -5.28 -16.21 -0.86
N ASP A 41 -5.33 -17.24 -0.04
CA ASP A 41 -6.58 -17.86 0.38
C ASP A 41 -7.30 -17.02 1.43
N ARG A 42 -8.63 -16.97 1.31
CA ARG A 42 -9.54 -16.32 2.27
C ARG A 42 -9.43 -16.96 3.65
N TYR A 43 -9.87 -16.22 4.67
CA TYR A 43 -9.95 -16.77 6.01
C TYR A 43 -10.93 -17.94 6.08
N ASP A 44 -10.48 -19.03 6.69
CA ASP A 44 -11.28 -20.23 6.98
C ASP A 44 -11.14 -20.61 8.45
N GLU A 45 -12.21 -20.34 9.21
CA GLU A 45 -12.30 -20.63 10.65
C GLU A 45 -12.19 -22.12 11.00
N THR A 46 -12.31 -23.02 10.01
CA THR A 46 -12.13 -24.47 10.20
C THR A 46 -10.68 -24.93 10.00
N ALA A 47 -9.86 -24.12 9.33
CA ALA A 47 -8.48 -24.47 8.97
C ALA A 47 -7.44 -23.74 9.84
N GLU A 48 -7.71 -22.50 10.24
CA GLU A 48 -6.78 -21.68 11.04
C GLU A 48 -7.51 -20.74 12.01
N ASP A 49 -6.85 -20.40 13.12
CA ASP A 49 -7.28 -19.30 13.98
C ASP A 49 -7.00 -17.94 13.33
N PHE A 50 -7.63 -16.90 13.86
CA PHE A 50 -7.55 -15.56 13.25
C PHE A 50 -6.15 -14.93 13.36
N ASP A 51 -5.41 -15.18 14.44
CA ASP A 51 -4.06 -14.65 14.62
C ASP A 51 -3.11 -15.24 13.57
N THR A 52 -3.15 -16.56 13.38
CA THR A 52 -2.40 -17.27 12.33
C THR A 52 -2.71 -16.72 10.93
N TYR A 53 -4.00 -16.47 10.65
CA TYR A 53 -4.41 -15.85 9.38
C TYR A 53 -3.83 -14.45 9.16
N ILE A 54 -3.81 -13.62 10.21
CA ILE A 54 -3.25 -12.26 10.15
C ILE A 54 -1.73 -12.29 9.92
N GLU A 55 -1.01 -13.23 10.52
CA GLU A 55 0.42 -13.43 10.28
C GLU A 55 0.68 -13.78 8.80
N ARG A 56 -0.08 -14.72 8.24
CA ARG A 56 0.00 -15.12 6.83
C ARG A 56 -0.31 -13.95 5.90
N LEU A 57 -1.35 -13.18 6.21
CA LEU A 57 -1.74 -12.00 5.43
C LEU A 57 -0.69 -10.89 5.47
N SER A 58 -0.07 -10.69 6.64
CA SER A 58 1.02 -9.72 6.81
C SER A 58 2.22 -10.11 5.97
N ALA A 59 2.62 -11.38 5.98
CA ALA A 59 3.69 -11.89 5.13
C ALA A 59 3.37 -11.71 3.63
N PHE A 60 2.11 -11.93 3.23
CA PHE A 60 1.67 -11.69 1.85
C PHE A 60 1.78 -10.22 1.45
N PHE A 61 1.45 -9.28 2.34
CA PHE A 61 1.64 -7.86 2.06
C PHE A 61 3.10 -7.49 1.84
N GLU A 62 4.03 -8.08 2.58
CA GLU A 62 5.46 -7.82 2.38
C GLU A 62 5.94 -8.37 1.02
N VAL A 63 5.54 -9.60 0.67
CA VAL A 63 5.93 -10.24 -0.60
C VAL A 63 5.33 -9.54 -1.82
N GLN A 64 4.09 -9.06 -1.70
CA GLN A 64 3.39 -8.33 -2.75
C GLN A 64 3.54 -6.81 -2.61
N VAL A 65 4.47 -6.38 -1.75
CA VAL A 65 4.79 -5.01 -1.28
C VAL A 65 3.58 -4.11 -1.03
N VAL A 66 2.42 -4.68 -0.71
CA VAL A 66 1.12 -3.97 -0.63
C VAL A 66 1.21 -2.71 0.23
N HIS A 67 0.96 -1.57 -0.41
CA HIS A 67 0.95 -0.27 0.26
C HIS A 67 -0.07 -0.22 1.39
N GLU A 68 0.27 0.48 2.48
CA GLU A 68 -0.50 0.50 3.72
C GLU A 68 -1.96 0.91 3.51
N GLU A 69 -2.22 1.88 2.63
CA GLU A 69 -3.57 2.34 2.28
C GLU A 69 -4.46 1.28 1.63
N LYS A 70 -3.88 0.20 1.11
CA LYS A 70 -4.61 -0.92 0.48
C LYS A 70 -4.80 -2.11 1.41
N ARG A 71 -4.03 -2.20 2.50
CA ARG A 71 -4.03 -3.36 3.41
C ARG A 71 -5.39 -3.61 4.05
N VAL A 72 -6.08 -2.53 4.46
CA VAL A 72 -7.45 -2.61 5.01
C VAL A 72 -8.42 -3.18 3.96
N ALA A 73 -8.41 -2.64 2.74
CA ALA A 73 -9.29 -3.12 1.67
C ALA A 73 -9.04 -4.60 1.33
N CYS A 74 -7.77 -5.03 1.33
CA CYS A 74 -7.41 -6.44 1.18
C CYS A 74 -7.99 -7.31 2.30
N LEU A 75 -7.79 -6.93 3.57
CA LEU A 75 -8.32 -7.68 4.71
C LEU A 75 -9.84 -7.87 4.60
N ILE A 76 -10.59 -6.79 4.38
CA ILE A 76 -12.06 -6.83 4.27
C ILE A 76 -12.53 -7.75 3.13
N SER A 77 -11.77 -7.82 2.03
CA SER A 77 -12.09 -8.68 0.89
C SER A 77 -11.85 -10.18 1.16
N LEU A 78 -11.03 -10.50 2.16
CA LEU A 78 -10.54 -11.85 2.44
C LEU A 78 -11.13 -12.49 3.71
N ILE A 79 -11.60 -11.71 4.69
CA ILE A 79 -12.23 -12.23 5.93
C ILE A 79 -13.68 -12.74 5.74
N GLY A 80 -14.29 -12.43 4.60
CA GLY A 80 -15.66 -12.87 4.29
C GLY A 80 -16.76 -12.11 5.06
N PRO A 81 -18.04 -12.41 4.76
CA PRO A 81 -19.18 -11.60 5.20
C PRO A 81 -19.47 -11.67 6.71
N LYS A 82 -19.20 -12.81 7.36
CA LYS A 82 -19.46 -13.02 8.79
C LYS A 82 -18.59 -12.11 9.66
N LEU A 83 -17.27 -12.18 9.49
CA LEU A 83 -16.32 -11.31 10.20
C LEU A 83 -16.45 -9.85 9.80
N PHE A 84 -16.74 -9.57 8.53
CA PHE A 84 -16.99 -8.19 8.11
C PHE A 84 -18.21 -7.58 8.83
N THR A 85 -19.29 -8.35 8.99
CA THR A 85 -20.47 -7.90 9.73
C THR A 85 -20.15 -7.68 11.21
N LEU A 86 -19.40 -8.60 11.82
CA LEU A 86 -18.92 -8.45 13.20
C LEU A 86 -18.10 -7.18 13.37
N LEU A 87 -17.11 -6.95 12.49
CA LEU A 87 -16.29 -5.75 12.50
C LEU A 87 -17.14 -4.47 12.45
N LYS A 88 -18.11 -4.39 11.53
CA LYS A 88 -19.00 -3.21 11.42
C LYS A 88 -19.80 -2.97 12.69
N ASN A 89 -20.27 -4.04 13.34
CA ASN A 89 -21.00 -3.95 14.60
C ASN A 89 -20.08 -3.48 15.75
N LEU A 90 -18.84 -3.96 15.79
CA LEU A 90 -17.86 -3.56 16.81
C LEU A 90 -17.36 -2.13 16.65
N LEU A 91 -17.30 -1.62 15.41
CA LEU A 91 -16.82 -0.27 15.13
C LEU A 91 -17.90 0.81 15.26
N TYR A 92 -19.18 0.45 15.27
CA TYR A 92 -20.27 1.42 15.33
C TYR A 92 -20.09 2.38 16.54
N PRO A 93 -20.20 3.72 16.36
CA PRO A 93 -20.68 4.45 15.18
C PRO A 93 -19.62 4.85 14.15
N HIS A 94 -18.38 4.36 14.25
CA HIS A 94 -17.25 4.68 13.39
C HIS A 94 -17.14 3.75 12.16
N ASP A 95 -16.41 4.21 11.14
CA ASP A 95 -16.18 3.47 9.89
C ASP A 95 -14.78 2.82 9.87
N TYR A 96 -14.68 1.59 9.35
CA TYR A 96 -13.41 0.85 9.24
C TYR A 96 -12.39 1.56 8.33
N THR A 97 -12.85 2.41 7.41
CA THR A 97 -11.98 3.22 6.53
C THR A 97 -11.15 4.26 7.29
N THR A 98 -11.51 4.57 8.54
CA THR A 98 -10.75 5.51 9.38
C THR A 98 -9.70 4.82 10.25
N LYS A 99 -9.59 3.49 10.18
CA LYS A 99 -8.69 2.69 11.02
C LYS A 99 -7.56 2.08 10.21
N SER A 100 -6.41 1.93 10.87
CA SER A 100 -5.28 1.18 10.33
C SER A 100 -5.55 -0.32 10.30
N PHE A 101 -4.77 -1.05 9.49
CA PHE A 101 -4.83 -2.51 9.46
C PHE A 101 -4.62 -3.13 10.85
N SER A 102 -3.66 -2.62 11.63
CA SER A 102 -3.36 -3.14 12.98
C SER A 102 -4.51 -2.94 13.96
N GLU A 103 -5.21 -1.80 13.89
CA GLU A 103 -6.39 -1.58 14.73
C GLU A 103 -7.54 -2.52 14.37
N ILE A 104 -7.79 -2.75 13.07
CA ILE A 104 -8.83 -3.68 12.63
C ILE A 104 -8.48 -5.11 13.06
N ALA A 105 -7.23 -5.54 12.87
CA ALA A 105 -6.77 -6.87 13.24
C ALA A 105 -6.88 -7.15 14.74
N LYS A 106 -6.73 -6.13 15.61
CA LYS A 106 -6.93 -6.27 17.06
C LYS A 106 -8.40 -6.21 17.51
N THR A 107 -9.28 -5.72 16.64
CA THR A 107 -10.71 -5.59 16.95
C THR A 107 -11.44 -6.90 16.72
N LEU A 108 -11.00 -7.66 15.72
CA LEU A 108 -11.48 -8.99 15.38
C LEU A 108 -10.77 -10.04 16.24
#